data_AF-A0A529HUS6-F1
#
_entry.id   AF-A0A529HUS6-F1
#
_cell.length_a   1.000
_cell.length_b   1.000
_cell.length_c   1.000
_cell.angle_alpha   90.00
_cell.angle_beta   90.00
_cell.angle_gamma   90.00
#
_symmetry.space_group_name_H-M   'P 1'
#
loop_
_entity.id
_entity.type
_entity.pdbx_description
1 polymer ?
#
loop_
_entity_poly.entity_id
_entity_poly.type
_entity_poly.pdbx_seq_one_letter_code
_entity_poly.pdbx_strand_id
1 'polypeptide(L)'
;MEHEAVKGPVTSPAVRRGGTTRTLWRRIREPLAQSRFVKNFIAGLFANFVRLVRLTSPLVKGSTQVAGGAYAHLEPGIIALWHGQHLLTPAYYPKGRPLVAMVSRSADAELNALMLEKFGIEAVRGSGGRDSSRHLDKGGAKALIALKKSLSTGKNVAMIADIPHGTPRDAGMGIVLLARLSGRPILPSAIATSRRKVLEKSWDKTTINLPFGRSAVIVG
;
A
#
# COMPACT_ATOMS: atom_id res chain seq x y z
N MET A 1 45.38 -58.22 -24.59
CA MET A 1 44.92 -56.81 -24.54
C MET A 1 43.40 -56.86 -24.56
N GLU A 2 42.80 -57.34 -23.46
CA GLU A 2 42.38 -56.51 -22.32
C GLU A 2 41.44 -55.39 -22.78
N HIS A 3 40.15 -55.56 -22.49
CA HIS A 3 39.31 -54.52 -21.90
C HIS A 3 38.13 -55.22 -21.20
N GLU A 4 38.33 -55.51 -19.92
CA GLU A 4 37.26 -55.87 -18.98
C GLU A 4 36.24 -54.73 -18.89
N ALA A 5 34.98 -55.02 -19.21
CA ALA A 5 33.86 -54.16 -18.88
C ALA A 5 33.41 -54.43 -17.44
N VAL A 6 33.92 -53.64 -16.50
CA VAL A 6 33.50 -53.66 -15.09
C VAL A 6 32.05 -53.17 -14.97
N LYS A 7 31.11 -54.08 -14.69
CA LYS A 7 29.75 -53.75 -14.23
C LYS A 7 29.82 -53.25 -12.78
N GLY A 8 29.74 -51.94 -12.58
CA GLY A 8 29.54 -51.35 -11.26
C GLY A 8 28.15 -51.66 -10.68
N PRO A 9 27.99 -51.75 -9.34
CA PRO A 9 26.74 -52.11 -8.71
C PRO A 9 25.72 -50.97 -8.79
N VAL A 10 24.45 -51.35 -9.00
CA VAL A 10 23.29 -50.45 -9.00
C VAL A 10 23.01 -50.01 -7.56
N THR A 11 23.36 -48.76 -7.22
CA THR A 11 22.99 -48.15 -5.94
C THR A 11 21.58 -47.56 -6.02
N SER A 12 20.62 -48.15 -5.29
CA SER A 12 19.29 -47.58 -5.05
C SER A 12 19.36 -46.16 -4.46
N PRO A 13 18.48 -45.23 -4.84
CA PRO A 13 18.43 -43.93 -4.19
C PRO A 13 17.88 -44.07 -2.77
N ALA A 14 18.68 -43.66 -1.79
CA ALA A 14 18.29 -43.53 -0.40
C ALA A 14 17.10 -42.58 -0.25
N VAL A 15 16.00 -43.09 0.30
CA VAL A 15 14.81 -42.31 0.65
C VAL A 15 15.19 -41.30 1.75
N ARG A 16 15.30 -40.02 1.39
CA ARG A 16 15.49 -38.91 2.34
C ARG A 16 14.25 -38.79 3.24
N ARG A 17 14.33 -39.31 4.47
CA ARG A 17 13.37 -39.03 5.54
C ARG A 17 13.52 -37.57 6.01
N GLY A 18 12.68 -36.69 5.49
CA GLY A 18 12.58 -35.30 5.97
C GLY A 18 11.19 -34.73 5.70
N GLY A 19 10.19 -35.10 6.51
CA GLY A 19 8.79 -34.86 6.12
C GLY A 19 7.74 -34.71 7.22
N THR A 20 8.09 -34.36 8.46
CA THR A 20 7.08 -34.16 9.53
C THR A 20 7.09 -32.76 10.14
N THR A 21 8.27 -32.19 10.41
CA THR A 21 8.39 -30.86 11.03
C THR A 21 7.98 -29.71 10.11
N ARG A 22 8.31 -29.77 8.81
CA ARG A 22 7.93 -28.74 7.82
C ARG A 22 6.42 -28.67 7.58
N THR A 23 5.75 -29.81 7.64
CA THR A 23 4.31 -29.98 7.37
C THR A 23 3.48 -29.47 8.54
N LEU A 24 3.88 -29.79 9.78
CA LEU A 24 3.25 -29.26 10.99
C LEU A 24 3.43 -27.74 11.11
N TRP A 25 4.61 -27.21 10.79
CA TRP A 25 4.87 -25.77 10.78
C TRP A 25 4.04 -25.00 9.74
N ARG A 26 3.82 -25.57 8.55
CA ARG A 26 2.93 -24.96 7.54
C ARG A 26 1.47 -24.94 8.00
N ARG A 27 1.00 -26.06 8.58
CA ARG A 27 -0.39 -26.22 9.04
C ARG A 27 -0.76 -25.31 10.21
N ILE A 28 0.21 -24.91 11.03
CA ILE A 28 0.02 -23.95 12.14
C ILE A 28 0.20 -22.50 11.65
N ARG A 29 1.16 -22.23 10.74
CA ARG A 29 1.43 -20.88 10.20
C ARG A 29 0.28 -20.30 9.38
N GLU A 30 -0.35 -21.08 8.52
CA GLU A 30 -1.40 -20.61 7.62
C GLU A 30 -2.64 -20.05 8.35
N PRO A 31 -3.23 -20.75 9.35
CA PRO A 31 -4.36 -20.21 10.11
C PRO A 31 -3.97 -19.04 11.03
N LEU A 32 -2.76 -19.05 11.60
CA LEU A 32 -2.26 -17.92 12.42
C LEU A 32 -2.03 -16.66 11.58
N ALA A 33 -1.45 -16.79 10.38
CA ALA A 33 -1.26 -15.66 9.46
C ALA A 33 -2.60 -15.08 8.94
N GLN A 34 -3.65 -15.91 8.88
CA GLN A 34 -5.00 -15.48 8.52
C GLN A 34 -5.83 -14.95 9.70
N SER A 35 -5.35 -15.11 10.93
CA SER A 35 -6.05 -14.63 12.12
C SER A 35 -6.20 -13.10 12.11
N ARG A 36 -7.43 -12.63 12.29
CA ARG A 36 -7.73 -11.20 12.44
C ARG A 36 -6.94 -10.56 13.58
N PHE A 37 -6.67 -11.32 14.64
CA PHE A 37 -5.86 -10.85 15.77
C PHE A 37 -4.42 -10.56 15.34
N VAL A 38 -3.79 -11.50 14.64
CA VAL A 38 -2.41 -11.36 14.14
C VAL A 38 -2.31 -10.21 13.14
N LYS A 39 -3.25 -10.09 12.20
CA LYS A 39 -3.30 -8.97 11.26
C LYS A 39 -3.44 -7.63 11.97
N ASN A 40 -4.30 -7.54 12.99
CA ASN A 40 -4.46 -6.33 13.80
C ASN A 40 -3.21 -5.97 14.60
N PHE A 41 -2.52 -6.97 15.15
CA PHE A 41 -1.26 -6.80 15.87
C PHE A 41 -0.18 -6.28 14.91
N ILE A 42 0.01 -6.93 13.76
CA ILE A 42 0.95 -6.51 12.72
C ILE A 42 0.65 -5.09 12.23
N ALA A 43 -0.61 -4.78 11.92
CA ALA A 43 -1.01 -3.43 11.55
C ALA A 43 -0.71 -2.41 12.66
N GLY A 44 -0.80 -2.82 13.93
CA GLY A 44 -0.44 -2.01 15.09
C GLY A 44 1.05 -1.68 15.12
N LEU A 45 1.90 -2.69 14.90
CA LEU A 45 3.34 -2.51 14.77
C LEU A 45 3.69 -1.58 13.61
N PHE A 46 3.08 -1.76 12.43
CA PHE A 46 3.29 -0.86 11.29
C PHE A 46 2.85 0.58 11.59
N ALA A 47 1.68 0.77 12.20
CA ALA A 47 1.20 2.10 12.58
C ALA A 47 2.17 2.80 13.56
N ASN A 48 2.66 2.07 14.56
CA ASN A 48 3.64 2.60 15.51
C ASN A 48 5.01 2.86 14.87
N PHE A 49 5.44 2.01 13.93
CA PHE A 49 6.66 2.25 13.16
C PHE A 49 6.56 3.53 12.32
N VAL A 50 5.47 3.73 11.59
CA VAL A 50 5.26 4.93 10.78
C VAL A 50 5.12 6.19 11.67
N ARG A 51 4.52 6.08 12.86
CA ARG A 51 4.56 7.15 13.89
C ARG A 51 5.99 7.45 14.34
N LEU A 52 6.79 6.42 14.64
CA LEU A 52 8.19 6.59 15.02
C LEU A 52 8.99 7.30 13.93
N VAL A 53 8.80 6.92 12.66
CA VAL A 53 9.46 7.60 11.53
C VAL A 53 9.07 9.08 11.49
N ARG A 54 7.78 9.41 11.61
CA ARG A 54 7.33 10.81 11.68
C ARG A 54 7.93 11.57 12.86
N LEU A 55 7.92 10.98 14.05
CA LEU A 55 8.42 11.62 15.27
C LEU A 55 9.92 11.89 15.21
N THR A 56 10.68 10.99 14.59
CA THR A 56 12.15 11.06 14.51
C THR A 56 12.68 11.71 13.23
N SER A 57 11.80 12.16 12.34
CA SER A 57 12.16 12.78 11.06
C SER A 57 11.56 14.18 10.94
N PRO A 58 12.21 15.22 11.51
CA PRO A 58 11.72 16.58 11.43
C PRO A 58 11.51 17.04 9.98
N LEU A 59 10.47 17.85 9.78
CA LEU A 59 10.13 18.44 8.49
C LEU A 59 11.19 19.45 8.07
N VAL A 60 11.60 19.41 6.80
CA VAL A 60 12.49 20.42 6.22
C VAL A 60 11.74 21.71 5.90
N LYS A 61 12.44 22.84 5.96
CA LYS A 61 11.93 24.14 5.51
C LYS A 61 11.44 24.03 4.06
N GLY A 62 10.31 24.69 3.75
CA GLY A 62 9.66 24.61 2.43
C GLY A 62 8.69 23.44 2.27
N SER A 63 8.59 22.52 3.24
CA SER A 63 7.53 21.49 3.22
C SER A 63 6.15 22.12 3.42
N THR A 64 5.14 21.56 2.75
CA THR A 64 3.74 21.94 2.95
C THR A 64 3.32 21.73 4.40
N GLN A 65 2.76 22.77 5.02
CA GLN A 65 2.23 22.69 6.38
C GLN A 65 0.83 22.05 6.38
N VAL A 66 0.81 20.72 6.44
CA VAL A 66 -0.43 19.92 6.37
C VAL A 66 -1.37 20.23 7.53
N ALA A 67 -0.84 20.28 8.77
CA ALA A 67 -1.64 20.53 9.97
C ALA A 67 -2.23 21.96 10.03
N GLY A 68 -1.60 22.93 9.35
CA GLY A 68 -2.02 24.34 9.33
C GLY A 68 -3.05 24.67 8.25
N GLY A 69 -3.42 23.71 7.39
CA GLY A 69 -4.40 23.98 6.33
C GLY A 69 -3.83 24.68 5.10
N ALA A 70 -2.55 24.47 4.78
CA ALA A 70 -1.93 25.01 3.57
C ALA A 70 -2.74 24.74 2.28
N TYR A 71 -3.45 23.61 2.22
CA TYR A 71 -4.35 23.23 1.12
C TYR A 71 -5.84 23.23 1.51
N ALA A 72 -6.22 23.79 2.67
CA ALA A 72 -7.61 23.76 3.16
C ALA A 72 -8.59 24.46 2.20
N HIS A 73 -8.14 25.49 1.49
CA HIS A 73 -8.95 26.18 0.46
C HIS A 73 -9.28 25.30 -0.76
N LEU A 74 -8.59 24.17 -0.92
CA LEU A 74 -8.84 23.18 -1.98
C LEU A 74 -9.65 21.97 -1.46
N GLU A 75 -9.93 21.91 -0.16
CA GLU A 75 -10.72 20.82 0.43
C GLU A 75 -12.23 21.04 0.19
N PRO A 76 -13.03 19.99 -0.04
CA PRO A 76 -12.63 18.59 -0.21
C PRO A 76 -11.86 18.34 -1.51
N GLY A 77 -10.73 17.62 -1.42
CA GLY A 77 -9.88 17.30 -2.56
C GLY A 77 -9.58 15.80 -2.69
N ILE A 78 -9.05 15.43 -3.86
CA ILE A 78 -8.60 14.08 -4.18
C ILE A 78 -7.08 14.01 -3.98
N ILE A 79 -6.65 13.53 -2.82
CA ILE A 79 -5.24 13.32 -2.50
C ILE A 79 -4.69 12.19 -3.38
N ALA A 80 -3.81 12.55 -4.30
CA ALA A 80 -3.20 11.63 -5.25
C ALA A 80 -1.81 11.21 -4.75
N LEU A 81 -1.60 9.90 -4.65
CA LEU A 81 -0.34 9.32 -4.17
C LEU A 81 0.15 8.26 -5.14
N TRP A 82 1.47 8.08 -5.22
CA TRP A 82 2.05 6.91 -5.88
C TRP A 82 1.99 5.69 -4.98
N HIS A 83 1.78 4.51 -5.55
CA HIS A 83 1.71 3.25 -4.82
C HIS A 83 2.97 3.04 -3.98
N GLY A 84 4.14 3.29 -4.57
CA GLY A 84 5.41 3.13 -3.88
C GLY A 84 5.71 4.16 -2.78
N GLN A 85 4.88 5.18 -2.57
CA GLN A 85 5.17 6.31 -1.66
C GLN A 85 4.07 6.62 -0.64
N HIS A 86 2.97 5.86 -0.61
CA HIS A 86 1.83 6.17 0.28
C HIS A 86 2.01 5.74 1.76
N LEU A 87 3.04 4.95 2.08
CA LEU A 87 3.15 4.26 3.38
C LEU A 87 3.20 5.20 4.59
N LEU A 88 3.78 6.40 4.44
CA LEU A 88 3.86 7.39 5.52
C LEU A 88 2.61 8.28 5.63
N THR A 89 1.78 8.35 4.60
CA THR A 89 0.68 9.31 4.50
C THR A 89 -0.19 9.36 5.75
N PRO A 90 -0.64 8.23 6.34
CA PRO A 90 -1.51 8.27 7.51
C PRO A 90 -0.92 8.96 8.73
N ALA A 91 0.41 8.92 8.91
CA ALA A 91 1.04 9.63 10.02
C ALA A 91 1.13 11.13 9.80
N TYR A 92 1.26 11.60 8.55
CA TYR A 92 1.40 13.02 8.23
C TYR A 92 0.08 13.73 8.00
N TYR A 93 -0.99 12.98 7.70
CA TYR A 93 -2.32 13.55 7.53
C TYR A 93 -2.83 14.15 8.86
N PRO A 94 -3.51 15.31 8.86
CA PRO A 94 -3.88 16.00 10.09
C PRO A 94 -4.95 15.22 10.86
N LYS A 95 -4.78 15.13 12.19
CA LYS A 95 -5.81 14.57 13.07
C LYS A 95 -7.09 15.41 12.98
N GLY A 96 -8.25 14.77 13.06
CA GLY A 96 -9.55 15.44 13.06
C GLY A 96 -10.04 15.89 11.68
N ARG A 97 -9.24 15.74 10.62
CA ARG A 97 -9.72 15.93 9.24
C ARG A 97 -10.29 14.62 8.70
N PRO A 98 -11.52 14.59 8.16
CA PRO A 98 -12.06 13.38 7.56
C PRO A 98 -11.28 12.98 6.31
N LEU A 99 -10.99 11.68 6.15
CA LEU A 99 -10.35 11.12 4.97
C LEU A 99 -10.92 9.74 4.67
N VAL A 100 -11.20 9.49 3.40
CA VAL A 100 -11.61 8.17 2.89
C VAL A 100 -10.59 7.70 1.85
N ALA A 101 -9.90 6.61 2.11
CA ALA A 101 -8.91 6.04 1.19
C ALA A 101 -9.50 4.89 0.36
N MET A 102 -9.18 4.84 -0.92
CA MET A 102 -9.47 3.67 -1.75
C MET A 102 -8.43 2.58 -1.49
N VAL A 103 -8.90 1.36 -1.18
CA VAL A 103 -8.04 0.21 -0.93
C VAL A 103 -8.48 -0.96 -1.79
N SER A 104 -7.51 -1.71 -2.34
CA SER A 104 -7.77 -2.94 -3.10
C SER A 104 -8.61 -3.95 -2.31
N ARG A 105 -9.40 -4.77 -3.02
CA ARG A 105 -10.14 -5.91 -2.44
C ARG A 105 -9.27 -7.15 -2.18
N SER A 106 -8.00 -7.13 -2.56
CA SER A 106 -7.10 -8.27 -2.35
C SER A 106 -6.90 -8.55 -0.85
N ALA A 107 -6.70 -9.82 -0.51
CA ALA A 107 -6.34 -10.23 0.85
C ALA A 107 -5.08 -9.51 1.35
N ASP A 108 -4.13 -9.26 0.45
CA ASP A 108 -2.88 -8.55 0.76
C ASP A 108 -3.09 -7.09 1.14
N ALA A 109 -4.17 -6.46 0.65
CA ALA A 109 -4.50 -5.07 0.96
C ALA A 109 -5.28 -4.92 2.28
N GLU A 110 -5.55 -6.02 2.99
CA GLU A 110 -6.21 -6.00 4.30
C GLU A 110 -5.35 -5.33 5.37
N LEU A 111 -4.03 -5.58 5.37
CA LEU A 111 -3.12 -4.92 6.30
C LEU A 111 -3.09 -3.41 6.12
N ASN A 112 -3.21 -2.92 4.89
CA ASN A 112 -3.30 -1.48 4.62
C ASN A 112 -4.60 -0.89 5.16
N ALA A 113 -5.74 -1.57 5.00
CA ALA A 113 -7.02 -1.11 5.57
C ALA A 113 -6.97 -1.03 7.10
N LEU A 114 -6.48 -2.08 7.76
CA LEU A 114 -6.32 -2.10 9.23
C LEU A 114 -5.33 -1.04 9.72
N MET A 115 -4.31 -0.72 8.94
CA MET A 115 -3.38 0.35 9.25
C MET A 115 -4.07 1.72 9.17
N LEU A 116 -4.84 1.98 8.11
CA LEU A 116 -5.62 3.21 7.95
C LEU A 116 -6.61 3.44 9.10
N GLU A 117 -7.31 2.39 9.53
CA GLU A 117 -8.24 2.44 10.67
C GLU A 117 -7.54 2.91 11.96
N LYS A 118 -6.28 2.50 12.19
CA LYS A 118 -5.49 2.94 13.37
C LYS A 118 -5.11 4.42 13.33
N PHE A 119 -5.28 5.08 12.21
CA PHE A 119 -5.15 6.53 12.05
C PHE A 119 -6.52 7.24 11.92
N GLY A 120 -7.63 6.51 12.08
CA GLY A 120 -8.99 7.06 11.95
C GLY A 120 -9.39 7.35 10.50
N ILE A 121 -8.73 6.71 9.52
CA ILE A 121 -9.01 6.89 8.10
C ILE A 121 -9.96 5.77 7.64
N GLU A 122 -11.06 6.16 7.01
CA GLU A 122 -12.04 5.23 6.45
C GLU A 122 -11.49 4.61 5.16
N ALA A 123 -11.86 3.35 4.88
CA ALA A 123 -11.44 2.65 3.68
C ALA A 123 -12.63 2.25 2.79
N VAL A 124 -12.59 2.64 1.51
CA VAL A 124 -13.52 2.15 0.47
C VAL A 124 -12.83 1.06 -0.34
N ARG A 125 -13.48 -0.10 -0.46
CA ARG A 125 -12.90 -1.28 -1.12
C ARG A 125 -13.23 -1.34 -2.62
N GLY A 126 -12.21 -1.27 -3.48
CA GLY A 126 -12.36 -1.34 -4.94
C GLY A 126 -11.18 -1.96 -5.66
N SER A 127 -11.38 -2.45 -6.87
CA SER A 127 -10.31 -2.92 -7.77
C SER A 127 -10.15 -1.91 -8.91
N GLY A 128 -8.95 -1.35 -9.09
CA GLY A 128 -8.59 -0.58 -10.28
C GLY A 128 -7.71 -1.42 -11.20
N GLY A 129 -8.02 -1.46 -12.49
CA GLY A 129 -7.05 -1.86 -13.52
C GLY A 129 -6.66 -3.33 -13.62
N ARG A 130 -7.51 -4.29 -13.20
CA ARG A 130 -7.30 -5.70 -13.56
C ARG A 130 -8.04 -5.99 -14.85
N ASP A 131 -7.28 -6.07 -15.94
CA ASP A 131 -7.60 -6.70 -17.22
C ASP A 131 -9.05 -6.55 -17.72
N SER A 132 -9.27 -5.60 -18.62
CA SER A 132 -10.56 -5.37 -19.31
C SER A 132 -11.02 -6.55 -20.18
N SER A 133 -10.20 -7.58 -20.37
CA SER A 133 -10.51 -8.74 -21.20
C SER A 133 -11.20 -9.90 -20.45
N ARG A 134 -11.20 -9.90 -19.11
CA ARG A 134 -11.85 -10.95 -18.31
C ARG A 134 -12.70 -10.36 -17.19
N HIS A 135 -14.00 -10.29 -17.45
CA HIS A 135 -15.05 -9.75 -16.60
C HIS A 135 -14.93 -8.24 -16.31
N LEU A 136 -15.96 -7.51 -16.73
CA LEU A 136 -16.31 -6.18 -16.23
C LEU A 136 -16.33 -6.18 -14.69
N ASP A 137 -15.18 -5.93 -14.08
CA ASP A 137 -15.05 -5.91 -12.63
C ASP A 137 -15.74 -4.65 -12.10
N LYS A 138 -17.02 -4.81 -11.72
CA LYS A 138 -17.89 -3.73 -11.17
C LYS A 138 -17.32 -3.09 -9.89
N GLY A 139 -16.17 -3.56 -9.42
CA GLY A 139 -15.52 -3.09 -8.21
C GLY A 139 -14.95 -1.68 -8.29
N GLY A 140 -14.32 -1.33 -9.42
CA GLY A 140 -13.78 0.02 -9.64
C GLY A 140 -14.88 1.07 -9.70
N ALA A 141 -15.94 0.83 -10.48
CA ALA A 141 -17.08 1.74 -10.59
C ALA A 141 -17.78 1.99 -9.25
N LYS A 142 -18.05 0.93 -8.47
CA LYS A 142 -18.64 1.07 -7.12
C LYS A 142 -17.76 1.89 -6.18
N ALA A 143 -16.44 1.68 -6.21
CA ALA A 143 -15.51 2.47 -5.41
C ALA A 143 -15.51 3.94 -5.84
N LEU A 144 -15.49 4.22 -7.14
CA LEU A 144 -15.56 5.58 -7.67
C LEU A 144 -16.83 6.32 -7.20
N ILE A 145 -17.99 5.65 -7.25
CA ILE A 145 -19.26 6.20 -6.74
C ILE A 145 -19.18 6.48 -5.24
N ALA A 146 -18.59 5.58 -4.44
CA ALA A 146 -18.43 5.76 -3.00
C ALA A 146 -17.47 6.91 -2.65
N LEU A 147 -16.36 7.06 -3.39
CA LEU A 147 -15.45 8.19 -3.24
C LEU A 147 -16.12 9.51 -3.62
N LYS A 148 -16.86 9.56 -4.74
CA LYS A 148 -17.67 10.74 -5.12
C LYS A 148 -18.66 11.12 -4.03
N LYS A 149 -19.36 10.15 -3.44
CA LYS A 149 -20.27 10.39 -2.32
C LYS A 149 -19.52 10.97 -1.11
N SER A 150 -18.35 10.44 -0.79
CA SER A 150 -17.51 10.94 0.32
C SER A 150 -17.06 12.39 0.10
N LEU A 151 -16.66 12.74 -1.13
CA LEU A 151 -16.34 14.11 -1.52
C LEU A 151 -17.55 15.04 -1.39
N SER A 152 -18.75 14.58 -1.75
CA SER A 152 -19.98 15.37 -1.61
C SER A 152 -20.40 15.61 -0.16
N THR A 153 -19.99 14.74 0.77
CA THR A 153 -20.26 14.92 2.21
C THR A 153 -19.13 15.66 2.93
N GLY A 154 -18.24 16.36 2.21
CA GLY A 154 -17.21 17.19 2.80
C GLY A 154 -15.92 16.46 3.22
N LYS A 155 -15.76 15.17 2.87
CA LYS A 155 -14.55 14.40 3.22
C LYS A 155 -13.53 14.49 2.10
N ASN A 156 -12.25 14.67 2.44
CA ASN A 156 -11.17 14.40 1.50
C ASN A 156 -11.17 12.92 1.12
N VAL A 157 -10.63 12.59 -0.05
CA VAL A 157 -10.39 11.20 -0.44
C VAL A 157 -8.94 10.99 -0.82
N ALA A 158 -8.40 9.79 -0.58
CA ALA A 158 -7.08 9.39 -1.03
C ALA A 158 -7.19 8.28 -2.08
N MET A 159 -6.48 8.45 -3.19
CA MET A 159 -6.41 7.49 -4.28
C MET A 159 -4.96 7.27 -4.70
N ILE A 160 -4.60 6.01 -4.89
CA ILE A 160 -3.37 5.67 -5.59
C ILE A 160 -3.58 5.97 -7.07
N ALA A 161 -2.78 6.90 -7.60
CA ALA A 161 -2.97 7.43 -8.94
C ALA A 161 -2.41 6.51 -10.03
N ASP A 162 -1.34 5.76 -9.71
CA ASP A 162 -0.68 4.91 -10.70
C ASP A 162 -1.47 3.63 -11.03
N ILE A 163 -1.26 3.14 -12.26
CA ILE A 163 -1.87 1.91 -12.74
C ILE A 163 -0.99 0.71 -12.36
N PRO A 164 -1.52 -0.30 -11.65
CA PRO A 164 -0.77 -1.51 -11.34
C PRO A 164 -0.20 -2.18 -12.60
N HIS A 165 1.05 -2.66 -12.52
CA HIS A 165 1.74 -3.40 -13.58
C HIS A 165 2.02 -2.61 -14.88
N GLY A 166 1.78 -1.29 -14.90
CA GLY A 166 2.20 -0.40 -15.98
C GLY A 166 3.55 0.28 -15.70
N THR A 167 3.84 1.39 -16.39
CA THR A 167 4.97 2.26 -16.07
C THR A 167 4.77 2.83 -14.65
N PRO A 168 5.76 2.71 -13.75
CA PRO A 168 5.63 3.25 -12.40
C PRO A 168 5.43 4.76 -12.44
N ARG A 169 4.55 5.27 -11.58
CA ARG A 169 4.20 6.71 -11.51
C ARG A 169 3.56 7.27 -12.77
N ASP A 170 2.85 6.41 -13.52
CA ASP A 170 1.98 6.84 -14.61
C ASP A 170 0.51 6.83 -14.15
N ALA A 171 -0.13 7.99 -14.20
CA ALA A 171 -1.45 8.20 -13.62
C ALA A 171 -2.57 7.63 -14.51
N GLY A 172 -3.46 6.84 -13.93
CA GLY A 172 -4.59 6.27 -14.65
C GLY A 172 -5.81 7.19 -14.77
N MET A 173 -6.63 6.98 -15.81
CA MET A 173 -7.85 7.76 -16.05
C MET A 173 -8.88 7.72 -14.92
N GLY A 174 -8.80 6.76 -13.99
CA GLY A 174 -9.73 6.65 -12.86
C GLY A 174 -9.71 7.89 -11.95
N ILE A 175 -8.53 8.46 -11.69
CA ILE A 175 -8.42 9.66 -10.84
C ILE A 175 -8.96 10.91 -11.55
N VAL A 176 -8.70 11.02 -12.85
CA VAL A 176 -9.22 12.09 -13.72
C VAL A 176 -10.74 12.01 -13.79
N LEU A 177 -11.28 10.81 -13.95
CA LEU A 177 -12.73 10.58 -13.97
C LEU A 177 -13.37 10.94 -12.62
N LEU A 178 -12.75 10.61 -11.48
CA LEU A 178 -13.24 11.02 -10.16
C LEU A 178 -13.28 12.55 -10.04
N ALA A 179 -12.21 13.23 -10.45
CA ALA A 179 -12.13 14.68 -10.43
C ALA A 179 -13.23 15.31 -11.29
N ARG A 180 -13.39 14.83 -12.53
CA ARG A 180 -14.44 15.29 -13.45
C ARG A 180 -15.85 15.09 -12.89
N LEU A 181 -16.14 13.90 -12.32
CA LEU A 181 -17.47 13.58 -11.81
C LEU A 181 -17.80 14.28 -10.49
N SER A 182 -16.79 14.60 -9.68
CA SER A 182 -16.97 15.24 -8.37
C SER A 182 -16.85 16.76 -8.42
N GLY A 183 -16.22 17.31 -9.46
CA GLY A 183 -15.87 18.73 -9.53
C GLY A 183 -14.79 19.14 -8.52
N ARG A 184 -14.06 18.18 -7.94
CA ARG A 184 -13.05 18.43 -6.91
C ARG A 184 -11.63 18.37 -7.47
N PRO A 185 -10.70 19.19 -6.96
CA PRO A 185 -9.33 19.22 -7.45
C PRO A 185 -8.59 17.92 -7.10
N ILE A 186 -7.65 17.55 -7.96
CA ILE A 186 -6.63 16.55 -7.65
C ILE A 186 -5.52 17.27 -6.89
N LEU A 187 -5.09 16.71 -5.77
CA LEU A 187 -4.02 17.21 -4.92
C LEU A 187 -2.84 16.21 -4.97
N PRO A 188 -1.97 16.30 -5.98
CA PRO A 188 -0.72 15.54 -6.00
C PRO A 188 0.02 15.71 -4.68
N SER A 189 0.36 14.59 -4.07
CA SER A 189 0.95 14.56 -2.74
C SER A 189 2.14 13.62 -2.71
N ALA A 190 3.23 14.08 -2.10
CA ALA A 190 4.43 13.28 -1.93
C ALA A 190 5.02 13.46 -0.54
N ILE A 191 5.46 12.35 0.04
CA ILE A 191 6.24 12.32 1.28
C ILE A 191 7.53 11.59 0.99
N ALA A 192 8.64 12.20 1.37
CA ALA A 192 9.96 11.60 1.24
C ALA A 192 10.74 11.77 2.53
N THR A 193 11.54 10.76 2.89
CA THR A 193 12.53 10.86 3.96
C THR A 193 13.94 10.81 3.40
N SER A 194 14.89 11.44 4.10
CA SER A 194 16.31 11.36 3.76
C SER A 194 16.88 9.96 4.00
N ARG A 195 16.39 9.25 5.02
CA ARG A 195 16.72 7.86 5.29
C ARG A 195 15.60 6.96 4.77
N ARG A 196 15.88 6.22 3.70
CA ARG A 196 14.92 5.32 3.07
C ARG A 196 15.63 4.17 2.35
N LYS A 197 14.91 3.08 2.15
CA LYS A 197 15.30 1.98 1.27
C LYS A 197 14.27 1.87 0.15
N VAL A 198 14.72 1.98 -1.09
CA VAL A 198 13.89 1.74 -2.27
C VAL A 198 13.97 0.25 -2.62
N LEU A 199 12.83 -0.38 -2.82
CA LEU A 199 12.76 -1.76 -3.29
C LEU A 199 12.94 -1.77 -4.81
N GLU A 200 14.18 -1.83 -5.28
CA GLU A 200 14.48 -1.73 -6.71
C GLU A 200 13.84 -2.81 -7.59
N LYS A 201 13.55 -3.97 -6.98
CA LYS A 201 12.90 -5.10 -7.64
C LYS A 201 11.37 -5.03 -7.63
N SER A 202 10.77 -4.11 -6.86
CA SER A 202 9.31 -3.93 -6.90
C SER A 202 8.95 -3.04 -8.10
N TRP A 203 7.81 -3.33 -8.73
CA TRP A 203 7.36 -2.59 -9.91
C TRP A 203 7.25 -1.09 -9.59
N ASP A 204 6.61 -0.76 -8.47
CA ASP A 204 6.29 0.59 -8.02
C ASP A 204 7.45 1.34 -7.34
N LYS A 205 8.62 0.72 -7.23
CA LYS A 205 9.76 1.24 -6.48
C LYS A 205 9.37 1.65 -5.05
N THR A 206 8.68 0.75 -4.34
CA THR A 206 8.22 0.94 -2.96
C THR A 206 9.34 1.50 -2.10
N THR A 207 9.04 2.61 -1.43
CA THR A 207 9.98 3.29 -0.53
C THR A 207 9.66 2.96 0.91
N ILE A 208 10.57 2.21 1.55
CA ILE A 208 10.53 1.97 2.99
C ILE A 208 11.26 3.12 3.68
N ASN A 209 10.50 3.99 4.33
CA ASN A 209 11.01 5.15 5.05
C ASN A 209 11.53 4.71 6.43
N LEU A 210 12.72 5.17 6.79
CA LEU A 210 13.43 4.78 8.02
C LEU A 210 13.48 5.94 9.02
N PRO A 211 13.52 5.65 10.34
CA PRO A 211 13.55 6.68 11.37
C PRO A 211 14.90 7.42 11.43
N PHE A 212 14.93 8.51 12.21
CA PHE A 212 16.13 9.33 12.49
C PHE A 212 16.71 9.99 11.24
N GLY A 213 15.85 10.56 10.41
CA GLY A 213 16.23 11.30 9.21
C GLY A 213 15.66 12.71 9.17
N ARG A 214 15.35 13.19 7.98
CA ARG A 214 14.55 14.39 7.73
C ARG A 214 13.39 14.01 6.83
N SER A 215 12.28 14.71 6.93
CA SER A 215 11.11 14.49 6.07
C SER A 215 10.79 15.73 5.24
N ALA A 216 10.27 15.50 4.04
CA ALA A 216 9.68 16.53 3.20
C ALA A 216 8.27 16.09 2.83
N VAL A 217 7.33 17.04 2.84
CA VAL A 217 5.96 16.83 2.41
C VAL A 217 5.60 17.91 1.42
N ILE A 218 5.04 17.52 0.28
CA ILE A 218 4.50 18.44 -0.72
C ILE A 218 3.07 18.02 -1.02
N VAL A 219 2.19 19.01 -1.11
CA VAL A 219 0.82 18.91 -1.62
C VAL A 219 0.63 20.08 -2.58
N GLY A 220 0.24 19.82 -3.82
CA GLY A 220 0.04 20.86 -4.84
C GLY A 220 -0.28 20.29 -6.20
#